data_AF-A0A956H630-F1
#
_entry.id   AF-A0A956H630-F1
#
_cell.length_a   1.000
_cell.length_b   1.000
_cell.length_c   1.000
_cell.angle_alpha   90.00
_cell.angle_beta   90.00
_cell.angle_gamma   90.00
#
_symmetry.space_group_name_H-M   'P 1'
#
loop_
_entity.id
_entity.type
_entity.pdbx_description
1 polymer ?
#
loop_
_entity_poly.entity_id
_entity_poly.type
_entity_poly.pdbx_seq_one_letter_code
_entity_poly.pdbx_strand_id
1 'polypeptide(L)'
;MAGERTIVTAELGWVELEPGEAPQLLPRPCIELDEGGSIISVGTGVDVGETAIVHDLGHTLLLPGMVNAHSHAFQRMIRGA
;
A
#
# COMPACT_ATOMS: atom_id res chain seq x y z
N MET A 1 -16.39 11.78 -15.98
CA MET A 1 -14.93 11.81 -16.27
C MET A 1 -14.35 10.70 -15.42
N ALA A 2 -13.88 9.60 -16.01
CA ALA A 2 -13.22 8.57 -15.22
C ALA A 2 -11.91 9.16 -14.70
N GLY A 3 -11.76 9.27 -13.38
CA GLY A 3 -10.54 9.74 -12.74
C GLY A 3 -9.37 8.82 -13.08
N GLU A 4 -8.16 9.39 -13.05
CA GLU A 4 -6.93 8.64 -13.29
C GLU A 4 -6.76 7.57 -12.20
N ARG A 5 -6.67 6.29 -12.60
CA ARG A 5 -6.61 5.17 -11.66
C ARG A 5 -5.15 4.88 -11.35
N THR A 6 -4.77 4.93 -10.08
CA THR A 6 -3.41 4.60 -9.64
C THR A 6 -3.39 3.19 -9.07
N ILE A 7 -2.49 2.34 -9.56
CA ILE A 7 -2.33 0.97 -9.08
C ILE A 7 -0.89 0.80 -8.58
N VAL A 8 -0.75 0.22 -7.38
CA VAL A 8 0.54 -0.13 -6.79
C VAL A 8 0.66 -1.65 -6.74
N THR A 9 1.82 -2.16 -7.16
CA THR A 9 2.17 -3.58 -7.07
C THR A 9 3.60 -3.76 -6.58
N ALA A 10 3.90 -4.96 -6.09
CA ALA A 10 5.20 -5.37 -5.56
C ALA A 10 5.31 -6.90 -5.71
N GLU A 11 6.47 -7.48 -5.41
CA GLU A 11 6.61 -8.93 -5.41
C GLU A 11 5.72 -9.61 -4.37
N LEU A 12 5.64 -9.03 -3.17
CA LEU A 12 4.80 -9.50 -2.08
C LEU A 12 4.08 -8.34 -1.41
N GLY A 13 2.91 -8.59 -0.84
CA GLY A 13 2.24 -7.65 0.05
C GLY A 13 1.60 -8.35 1.24
N TRP A 14 1.67 -7.73 2.41
CA TRP A 14 0.88 -8.12 3.57
C TRP A 14 -0.41 -7.30 3.56
N VAL A 15 -1.49 -7.91 3.04
CA VAL A 15 -2.72 -7.18 2.70
C VAL A 15 -3.96 -7.85 3.28
N GLU A 16 -4.95 -7.03 3.56
CA GLU A 16 -6.31 -7.45 3.89
C GLU A 16 -7.13 -7.42 2.59
N LEU A 17 -7.76 -8.54 2.23
CA LEU A 17 -8.56 -8.62 0.99
C LEU A 17 -9.98 -8.10 1.19
N GLU A 18 -10.54 -8.35 2.36
CA GLU A 18 -11.88 -7.91 2.74
C GLU A 18 -11.85 -7.25 4.12
N PRO A 19 -12.65 -6.18 4.34
CA PRO A 19 -12.71 -5.49 5.62
C PRO A 19 -12.99 -6.42 6.81
N GLY A 20 -12.08 -6.43 7.79
CA GLY A 20 -12.15 -7.23 9.00
C GLY A 20 -11.53 -8.63 8.91
N GLU A 21 -10.99 -9.01 7.75
CA GLU A 21 -10.22 -10.25 7.62
C GLU A 21 -8.81 -10.10 8.20
N ALA A 22 -8.21 -11.23 8.57
CA ALA A 22 -6.80 -11.24 8.92
C ALA A 22 -5.96 -10.93 7.67
N PRO A 23 -4.95 -10.06 7.77
CA PRO A 23 -4.07 -9.80 6.64
C PRO A 23 -3.28 -11.06 6.30
N GLN A 24 -2.97 -11.20 5.01
CA GLN A 24 -2.28 -12.35 4.45
C GLN A 24 -1.16 -11.92 3.51
N LEU A 25 -0.17 -12.79 3.34
CA LEU A 25 0.90 -12.58 2.38
C LEU A 25 0.42 -12.94 0.98
N LEU A 26 0.30 -11.94 0.12
CA LEU A 26 -0.18 -12.09 -1.26
C LEU A 26 0.98 -11.86 -2.24
N PRO A 27 1.27 -12.80 -3.16
CA PRO A 27 2.22 -12.56 -4.24
C PRO A 27 1.62 -11.68 -5.32
N ARG A 28 2.39 -10.70 -5.79
CA ARG A 28 2.00 -9.74 -6.83
C ARG A 28 0.61 -9.12 -6.58
N PRO A 29 0.41 -8.48 -5.40
CA PRO A 29 -0.85 -7.80 -5.12
C PRO A 29 -1.03 -6.64 -6.10
N CYS A 30 -2.28 -6.34 -6.44
CA CYS A 30 -2.66 -5.11 -7.11
C CYS A 30 -3.50 -4.30 -6.13
N ILE A 31 -3.01 -3.12 -5.74
CA ILE A 31 -3.70 -2.19 -4.85
C ILE A 31 -4.12 -0.98 -5.67
N GLU A 32 -5.43 -0.78 -5.81
CA GLU A 32 -5.98 0.37 -6.50
C GLU A 32 -6.25 1.51 -5.53
N LEU A 33 -5.84 2.71 -5.92
CA LEU A 33 -5.99 3.95 -5.17
C LEU A 33 -6.87 4.94 -5.93
N ASP A 34 -7.68 5.69 -5.18
CA ASP A 34 -8.34 6.89 -5.71
C ASP A 34 -7.37 8.09 -5.79
N GLU A 35 -7.85 9.22 -6.32
CA GLU A 35 -7.07 10.46 -6.45
C GLU A 35 -6.60 11.03 -5.10
N GLY A 36 -7.25 10.65 -3.98
CA GLY A 36 -6.87 11.04 -2.62
C GLY A 36 -5.86 10.09 -1.97
N GLY A 37 -5.48 9.00 -2.63
CA GLY A 37 -4.59 7.97 -2.11
C GLY A 37 -5.28 6.95 -1.20
N SER A 38 -6.61 6.89 -1.18
CA SER A 38 -7.35 5.88 -0.43
C SER A 38 -7.39 4.57 -1.21
N ILE A 39 -7.23 3.43 -0.52
CA ILE A 39 -7.35 2.10 -1.13
C ILE A 39 -8.83 1.85 -1.45
N ILE A 40 -9.13 1.56 -2.73
CA ILE A 40 -10.48 1.26 -3.22
C ILE A 40 -10.63 -0.19 -3.69
N SER A 41 -9.53 -0.88 -3.95
CA SER A 41 -9.53 -2.31 -4.26
C SER A 41 -8.18 -2.96 -3.92
N VAL A 42 -8.22 -4.22 -3.48
CA VAL A 42 -7.06 -5.08 -3.26
C VAL A 42 -7.35 -6.43 -3.89
N GLY A 43 -6.40 -6.98 -4.65
CA GLY A 43 -6.54 -8.32 -5.19
C GLY A 43 -5.33 -8.78 -5.97
N THR A 44 -5.53 -9.78 -6.82
CA THR A 44 -4.54 -10.27 -7.77
C THR A 44 -5.07 -10.14 -9.19
N GLY A 45 -4.21 -9.78 -10.14
CA GLY A 45 -4.59 -9.78 -11.56
C GLY A 45 -5.67 -8.77 -11.90
N VAL A 46 -5.64 -7.60 -11.26
CA VAL A 46 -6.54 -6.48 -11.59
C VAL A 46 -6.33 -6.12 -13.06
N ASP A 47 -7.43 -6.03 -13.81
CA ASP A 47 -7.43 -5.56 -15.18
C ASP A 47 -7.06 -4.08 -15.19
N VAL A 48 -5.77 -3.83 -15.43
CA VAL A 48 -5.19 -2.51 -15.67
C VAL A 48 -5.64 -2.04 -17.06
N GLY A 49 -6.87 -1.53 -17.15
CA GLY A 49 -7.36 -0.87 -18.35
C GLY A 49 -6.40 0.22 -18.83
N GLU A 50 -6.53 0.65 -20.08
CA GLU A 50 -5.51 1.47 -20.78
C GLU A 50 -5.16 2.83 -20.12
N THR A 51 -5.97 3.30 -19.17
CA THR A 51 -5.81 4.62 -18.52
C THR A 51 -5.26 4.54 -17.09
N ALA A 52 -4.80 3.38 -16.63
CA ALA A 52 -4.24 3.23 -15.28
C ALA A 52 -2.73 3.54 -15.24
N ILE A 53 -2.30 4.31 -14.24
CA ILE A 53 -0.87 4.44 -13.89
C ILE A 53 -0.52 3.28 -12.96
N VAL A 54 0.46 2.47 -13.37
CA VAL A 54 0.95 1.34 -12.56
C VAL A 54 2.33 1.67 -11.98
N HIS A 55 2.42 1.64 -10.66
CA HIS A 55 3.67 1.70 -9.90
C HIS A 55 4.08 0.29 -9.48
N ASP A 56 5.05 -0.28 -10.19
CA ASP A 56 5.68 -1.55 -9.82
C ASP A 56 6.92 -1.29 -8.94
N LEU A 57 6.85 -1.75 -7.69
CA LEU A 57 7.92 -1.64 -6.70
C LEU A 57 8.96 -2.77 -6.80
N GLY A 58 8.76 -3.75 -7.70
CA GLY A 58 9.69 -4.85 -7.94
C GLY A 58 9.84 -5.79 -6.75
N HIS A 59 11.08 -6.27 -6.51
CA HIS A 59 11.44 -7.25 -5.47
C HIS A 59 11.36 -6.65 -4.05
N THR A 60 10.15 -6.34 -3.61
CA THR A 60 9.86 -5.70 -2.34
C THR A 60 8.63 -6.32 -1.68
N LEU A 61 8.55 -6.18 -0.35
CA LEU A 61 7.38 -6.53 0.44
C LEU A 61 6.64 -5.23 0.80
N LEU A 62 5.41 -5.10 0.33
CA LEU A 62 4.52 -4.01 0.70
C LEU A 62 3.86 -4.31 2.05
N LEU A 63 3.95 -3.36 2.98
CA LEU A 63 3.42 -3.47 4.34
C LEU A 63 2.60 -2.23 4.70
N PRO A 64 1.63 -2.35 5.62
CA PRO A 64 1.03 -1.18 6.26
C PRO A 64 2.11 -0.32 6.94
N GLY A 65 1.95 1.00 6.86
CA GLY A 65 2.80 1.93 7.59
C GLY A 65 2.68 1.70 9.10
N MET A 66 3.81 1.62 9.80
CA MET A 66 3.82 1.46 11.26
C MET A 66 3.26 2.71 11.94
N VAL A 67 2.38 2.52 12.92
CA VAL A 67 1.84 3.62 13.73
C VAL A 67 2.74 3.84 14.96
N ASN A 68 3.39 5.00 15.01
CA ASN A 68 4.09 5.45 16.21
C ASN A 68 3.13 6.24 17.11
N ALA A 69 2.48 5.54 18.04
CA ALA A 69 1.49 6.12 18.93
C ALA A 69 2.07 7.08 19.99
N HIS A 70 3.37 7.03 20.24
CA HIS A 70 3.99 7.83 21.28
C HIS A 70 5.46 8.10 21.01
N SER A 71 5.80 9.38 20.83
CA SER A 71 7.19 9.81 20.72
C SER A 71 7.41 11.22 21.24
N HIS A 72 8.60 11.47 21.79
CA HIS A 72 9.05 12.81 22.12
C HIS A 72 9.93 13.33 20.98
N ALA A 73 9.33 14.06 20.04
CA ALA A 73 10.03 14.60 18.88
C ALA A 73 11.14 15.60 19.26
N PHE A 74 10.89 16.45 20.26
CA PHE A 74 11.85 17.46 20.74
C PHE A 74 13.04 16.86 21.51
N GLN A 75 12.92 15.62 21.97
CA GLN A 75 14.00 14.89 22.64
C GLN A 75 14.87 14.08 21.68
N ARG A 76 14.72 14.26 20.36
CA ARG A 76 15.54 13.54 19.37
C ARG A 76 17.04 13.78 19.57
N MET A 77 17.44 14.97 20.00
CA MET A 77 18.85 15.34 20.21
C MET A 77 19.52 14.67 21.41
N ILE A 78 18.75 14.03 22.30
CA ILE A 78 19.27 13.32 23.47
C ILE A 78 19.08 11.80 23.36
N ARG A 79 18.75 11.29 22.16
CA ARG A 79 18.77 9.85 21.91
C ARG A 79 20.22 9.37 22.07
N GLY A 80 20.42 8.33 22.88
CA GLY A 80 21.75 7.81 23.22
C GLY A 80 22.61 7.65 21.98
N ALA A 81 23.80 8.26 22.03
CA ALA A 81 24.83 8.16 21.00
C ALA A 81 25.50 6.79 21.05
#